data_AF-L0GFW8-F1
#
_entry.id   AF-L0GFW8-F1
#
_cell.length_a   1.000
_cell.length_b   1.000
_cell.length_c   1.000
_cell.angle_alpha   90.00
_cell.angle_beta   90.00
_cell.angle_gamma   90.00
#
_symmetry.space_group_name_H-M   'P 1'
#
loop_
_entity.id
_entity.type
_entity.pdbx_description
1 polymer ?
#
loop_
_entity_poly.entity_id
_entity_poly.type
_entity_poly.pdbx_seq_one_letter_code
_entity_poly.pdbx_strand_id
1 'polypeptide(L)'
;MARFFPVRSQCLFDTPGERRLAERLEKLLEDDYFCWSNVPVGPKARYPDFAVLHPPRGILVLKVKELASLQSMGIYGSKAPKINLSPFPQD
;
A
#
# COMPACT_ATOMS: atom_id res chain seq x y z
N MET A 1 -9.16 13.92 1.71
CA MET A 1 -9.20 12.46 1.56
C MET A 1 -8.96 12.17 0.09
N ALA A 2 -8.03 11.29 -0.23
CA ALA A 2 -7.76 10.90 -1.61
C ALA A 2 -9.01 10.35 -2.30
N ARG A 3 -9.07 10.57 -3.61
CA ARG A 3 -10.20 10.14 -4.45
C ARG A 3 -9.91 8.78 -5.05
N PHE A 4 -10.80 7.82 -4.80
CA PHE A 4 -10.68 6.46 -5.32
C PHE A 4 -11.46 6.24 -6.62
N PHE A 5 -10.88 5.46 -7.52
CA PHE A 5 -11.49 5.09 -8.81
C PHE A 5 -11.34 3.58 -9.06
N PRO A 6 -12.44 2.79 -9.06
CA PRO A 6 -13.79 3.19 -8.63
C PRO A 6 -13.80 3.63 -7.15
N VAL A 7 -14.92 4.18 -6.65
CA VAL A 7 -15.02 4.55 -5.23
C VAL A 7 -14.65 3.36 -4.34
N ARG A 8 -13.97 3.59 -3.22
CA ARG A 8 -13.33 2.51 -2.44
C ARG A 8 -14.30 1.40 -2.02
N SER A 9 -15.57 1.72 -1.79
CA SER A 9 -16.62 0.74 -1.46
C SER A 9 -16.95 -0.24 -2.59
N GLN A 10 -16.59 0.08 -3.82
CA GLN A 10 -16.75 -0.74 -5.03
C GLN A 10 -15.46 -1.44 -5.44
N CYS A 11 -14.32 -1.13 -4.80
CA CYS A 11 -13.06 -1.81 -5.06
C CYS A 11 -13.12 -3.25 -4.53
N LEU A 12 -12.66 -4.19 -5.37
CA LEU A 12 -12.39 -5.56 -4.96
C LEU A 12 -10.95 -5.64 -4.45
N PHE A 13 -10.77 -6.25 -3.28
CA PHE A 13 -9.47 -6.49 -2.67
C PHE A 13 -9.29 -7.98 -2.46
N ASP A 14 -8.17 -8.52 -2.94
CA ASP A 14 -7.86 -9.93 -2.85
C ASP A 14 -7.34 -10.28 -1.45
N THR A 15 -6.73 -9.30 -0.77
CA THR A 15 -6.18 -9.50 0.57
C THR A 15 -6.69 -8.48 1.59
N PRO A 16 -6.78 -8.85 2.89
CA PRO A 16 -7.05 -7.89 3.97
C PRO A 16 -6.00 -6.76 4.04
N GLY A 17 -4.77 -7.03 3.64
CA GLY A 17 -3.69 -6.05 3.55
C GLY A 17 -4.00 -4.94 2.56
N GLU A 18 -4.49 -5.28 1.36
CA GLU A 18 -4.93 -4.29 0.36
C GLU A 18 -6.07 -3.43 0.87
N ARG A 19 -7.08 -4.03 1.50
CA ARG A 19 -8.21 -3.30 2.07
C ARG A 19 -7.75 -2.28 3.11
N ARG A 20 -6.87 -2.70 4.03
CA ARG A 20 -6.29 -1.84 5.07
C ARG A 20 -5.44 -0.71 4.48
N LEU A 21 -4.68 -1.00 3.42
CA LEU A 21 -3.90 0.02 2.72
C LEU A 21 -4.82 1.03 2.03
N ALA A 22 -5.87 0.58 1.33
CA ALA A 22 -6.83 1.46 0.67
C ALA A 22 -7.49 2.44 1.65
N GLU A 23 -7.90 1.95 2.81
CA GLU A 23 -8.47 2.79 3.88
C GLU A 23 -7.47 3.83 4.40
N ARG A 24 -6.19 3.47 4.51
CA ARG A 24 -5.14 4.41 4.92
C ARG A 24 -4.85 5.44 3.83
N LEU A 25 -4.77 5.04 2.56
CA LEU A 25 -4.58 5.95 1.44
C LEU A 25 -5.71 6.98 1.37
N GLU A 26 -6.97 6.55 1.50
CA GLU A 26 -8.12 7.46 1.50
C GLU A 26 -8.05 8.50 2.63
N LYS A 27 -7.70 8.05 3.85
CA LYS A 27 -7.71 8.90 5.05
C LYS A 27 -6.48 9.80 5.18
N LEU A 28 -5.30 9.33 4.79
CA LEU A 28 -4.03 10.00 5.05
C LEU A 28 -3.58 10.92 3.91
N LEU A 29 -4.08 10.71 2.70
CA LEU A 29 -3.73 11.54 1.55
C LEU A 29 -4.73 12.69 1.36
N GLU A 30 -4.18 13.77 0.80
CA GLU A 30 -4.90 14.98 0.39
C GLU A 30 -5.86 14.67 -0.78
N ASP A 31 -6.79 15.58 -1.08
CA ASP A 31 -7.88 15.32 -2.05
C ASP A 31 -7.47 15.48 -3.53
N ASP A 32 -6.25 15.95 -3.77
CA ASP A 32 -5.57 16.01 -5.07
C ASP A 32 -4.85 14.70 -5.43
N TYR A 33 -4.85 13.72 -4.54
CA TYR A 33 -4.41 12.37 -4.80
C TYR A 33 -5.52 11.52 -5.43
N PHE A 34 -5.20 10.90 -6.55
CA PHE A 34 -6.05 9.95 -7.26
C PHE A 34 -5.53 8.53 -7.02
N CYS A 35 -6.36 7.66 -6.44
CA CYS A 35 -6.03 6.27 -6.15
C CYS A 35 -6.86 5.34 -7.03
N TRP A 36 -6.18 4.60 -7.90
CA TRP A 36 -6.78 3.54 -8.71
C TRP A 36 -6.43 2.16 -8.14
N SER A 37 -7.42 1.28 -8.06
CA SER A 37 -7.21 -0.13 -7.71
C SER A 37 -7.40 -1.01 -8.94
N ASN A 38 -6.51 -2.00 -9.13
CA ASN A 38 -6.65 -3.02 -10.19
C ASN A 38 -6.81 -2.43 -11.62
N VAL A 39 -6.07 -1.36 -11.92
CA VAL A 39 -6.07 -0.72 -13.26
C VAL A 39 -4.84 -1.20 -14.04
N PRO A 40 -4.98 -1.57 -15.33
CA PRO A 40 -3.84 -1.93 -16.15
C PRO A 40 -2.92 -0.73 -16.37
N VAL A 41 -1.63 -0.91 -16.08
CA VAL A 41 -0.59 0.11 -16.24
C VAL A 41 0.41 -0.30 -17.32
N GLY A 42 0.66 0.63 -18.23
CA GLY A 42 1.68 0.54 -19.27
C GLY A 42 1.35 -0.39 -20.45
N PRO A 43 2.25 -0.50 -21.44
CA PRO A 43 2.00 -1.21 -22.71
C PRO A 43 1.74 -2.71 -22.55
N LYS A 44 2.22 -3.31 -21.45
CA LYS A 44 2.02 -4.73 -21.14
C LYS A 44 0.79 -4.99 -20.27
N ALA A 45 -0.03 -3.96 -20.02
CA ALA A 45 -1.22 -4.03 -19.17
C ALA A 45 -0.95 -4.79 -17.85
N ARG A 46 0.10 -4.39 -17.12
CA ARG A 46 0.35 -5.01 -15.80
C ARG A 46 -0.70 -4.49 -14.82
N TYR A 47 -1.23 -5.36 -13.98
CA TYR A 47 -2.23 -5.03 -12.98
C TYR A 47 -1.57 -4.92 -11.60
N PRO A 48 -1.03 -3.75 -11.22
CA PRO A 48 -0.64 -3.48 -9.84
C PRO A 48 -1.88 -3.40 -8.94
N ASP A 49 -1.66 -3.53 -7.64
CA ASP A 49 -2.77 -3.50 -6.67
C ASP A 49 -3.28 -2.06 -6.53
N PHE A 50 -2.36 -1.09 -6.49
CA PHE A 50 -2.70 0.33 -6.49
C PHE A 50 -1.82 1.16 -7.43
N ALA A 51 -2.42 2.16 -8.06
CA ALA A 51 -1.73 3.26 -8.71
C ALA A 51 -2.21 4.57 -8.09
N VAL A 52 -1.28 5.34 -7.50
CA VAL A 52 -1.54 6.59 -6.81
C VAL A 52 -0.92 7.73 -7.62
N LEU A 53 -1.72 8.67 -8.10
CA LEU A 53 -1.27 9.82 -8.87
C LEU A 53 -1.47 11.10 -8.06
N HIS A 54 -0.45 11.94 -8.04
CA HIS A 54 -0.54 13.32 -7.60
C HIS A 54 0.05 14.22 -8.69
N PRO A 55 -0.70 15.16 -9.28
CA PRO A 55 -0.30 15.81 -10.54
C PRO A 55 1.10 16.44 -10.52
N PRO A 56 1.53 17.16 -9.46
CA PRO A 56 2.91 17.67 -9.38
C PRO A 56 3.96 16.71 -8.80
N ARG A 57 3.58 15.58 -8.18
CA ARG A 57 4.55 14.62 -7.57
C ARG A 57 4.75 13.36 -8.43
N GLY A 58 3.88 13.13 -9.41
CA GLY A 58 3.94 11.98 -10.31
C GLY A 58 3.09 10.80 -9.84
N ILE A 59 3.46 9.60 -10.30
CA ILE A 59 2.70 8.36 -10.10
C ILE A 59 3.52 7.39 -9.26
N LEU A 60 2.87 6.78 -8.27
CA LEU A 60 3.38 5.70 -7.45
C LEU A 60 2.57 4.43 -7.71
N VAL A 61 3.25 3.35 -8.08
CA VAL A 61 2.62 2.03 -8.34
C VAL A 61 3.00 1.08 -7.21
N LEU A 62 2.00 0.47 -6.57
CA LEU A 62 2.17 -0.37 -5.38
C LEU A 62 1.70 -1.80 -5.62
N LYS A 63 2.49 -2.75 -5.12
CA LYS A 63 2.11 -4.15 -4.95
C LYS A 63 2.11 -4.47 -3.45
N VAL A 64 0.99 -4.97 -2.95
CA VAL A 64 0.78 -5.31 -1.55
C VAL A 64 1.07 -6.79 -1.33
N LYS A 65 1.79 -7.07 -0.25
CA LYS A 65 2.11 -8.43 0.18
C LYS A 65 2.01 -8.48 1.69
N GLU A 66 1.31 -9.48 2.22
CA GLU A 66 1.23 -9.69 3.67
C GLU A 66 2.59 -10.15 4.21
N LEU A 67 3.03 -9.61 5.36
CA LEU A 67 4.36 -9.87 5.91
C LEU A 67 4.63 -11.35 6.16
N ALA A 68 3.61 -12.10 6.61
CA ALA A 68 3.69 -13.54 6.80
C ALA A 68 4.03 -14.29 5.50
N SER A 69 3.60 -13.77 4.35
CA SER A 69 3.90 -14.37 3.04
C SER A 69 5.28 -14.03 2.50
N LEU A 70 5.99 -13.06 3.08
CA LEU A 70 7.39 -12.78 2.79
C LEU A 70 8.34 -13.65 3.61
N GLN A 71 7.92 -14.06 4.81
CA GLN A 71 8.66 -15.01 5.64
C GLN A 71 8.76 -16.39 4.96
N SER A 72 7.69 -16.85 4.30
CA SER A 72 7.71 -18.10 3.54
C SER A 72 8.55 -18.03 2.26
N MET A 73 8.78 -16.83 1.72
CA MET A 73 9.67 -16.60 0.56
C MET A 73 11.15 -16.43 0.95
N GLY A 74 11.50 -16.57 2.24
CA GLY A 74 12.89 -16.45 2.71
C GLY A 74 13.49 -15.04 2.61
N ILE A 75 12.70 -14.02 2.24
CA ILE A 75 13.15 -12.62 2.13
C ILE A 75 13.40 -12.02 3.52
N TYR A 76 12.64 -12.48 4.51
CA TYR A 76 12.95 -12.29 5.93
C TYR A 76 13.36 -13.63 6.52
N GLY A 77 14.67 -13.89 6.53
CA GLY A 77 15.25 -15.01 7.26
C GLY A 77 14.82 -14.99 8.73
N SER A 78 14.63 -16.16 9.31
CA SER A 78 14.09 -16.46 10.65
C SER A 78 14.88 -15.90 11.86
N LYS A 79 15.66 -14.84 11.69
CA LYS A 79 16.28 -14.10 12.79
C LYS A 79 15.79 -12.66 12.76
N ALA A 80 14.75 -12.39 13.55
CA ALA A 80 14.45 -11.03 13.96
C ALA A 80 15.72 -10.42 14.59
N PRO A 81 16.20 -9.25 14.14
CA PRO A 81 17.22 -8.54 14.88
C PRO A 81 16.61 -8.18 16.24
N LYS A 82 17.29 -8.55 17.34
CA LYS A 82 16.96 -8.05 18.68
C LYS A 82 17.25 -6.55 18.69
N ILE A 83 16.27 -5.75 18.25
CA ILE A 83 16.25 -4.32 18.50
C ILE A 83 15.95 -4.12 19.98
N ASN A 84 17.01 -3.97 20.78
CA ASN A 84 16.90 -3.42 22.12
C ASN A 84 16.50 -1.94 21.98
N LEU A 85 15.21 -1.68 22.00
CA LEU A 85 14.69 -0.35 22.30
C LEU A 85 14.97 -0.10 23.79
N SER A 86 16.02 0.67 24.09
CA SER A 86 16.13 1.26 25.42
C SER A 86 14.89 2.12 25.66
N PRO A 87 14.28 2.09 26.85
CA PRO A 87 13.10 2.90 27.14
C PRO A 87 13.42 4.38 26.89
N PHE A 88 12.49 5.06 26.21
CA PHE A 88 12.54 6.51 26.02
C PHE A 88 12.60 7.20 27.40
N PRO A 89 13.46 8.21 27.60
CA PRO A 89 13.46 9.00 28.83
C PRO A 89 12.08 9.63 29.00
N GLN A 90 11.50 9.48 30.18
CA GLN A 90 10.32 10.23 30.59
C GLN A 90 10.85 11.47 31.31
N ASP A 91 10.70 12.63 30.70
CA ASP A 91 10.81 13.94 31.36
C ASP A 91 9.44 14.31 31.97
#